data_AF-A0A318PHY6-F1
#
_entry.id   AF-A0A318PHY6-F1
#
_cell.length_a   1.000
_cell.length_b   1.000
_cell.length_c   1.000
_cell.angle_alpha   90.00
_cell.angle_beta   90.00
_cell.angle_gamma   90.00
#
_symmetry.space_group_name_H-M   'P 1'
#
loop_
_entity.id
_entity.type
_entity.pdbx_description
1 polymer ?
#
loop_
_entity_poly.entity_id
_entity_poly.type
_entity_poly.pdbx_seq_one_letter_code
_entity_poly.pdbx_strand_id
1 'polypeptide(L)'
;MVLGVSELVGRSKDALQAGDVIKFTAPILPGTQLTGLYCTMPVFCSPGFASLEPADGGGPIVMIWLIPVYECEKAYIETHGWRQFEEELDRLDPDLLDLHRQPIGSGSGAQ
;
A
#
# COMPACT_ATOMS: atom_id res chain seq x y z
N MET A 1 -11.91 7.33 2.91
CA MET A 1 -10.85 6.45 2.35
C MET A 1 -11.33 5.01 2.25
N VAL A 2 -11.56 4.29 3.36
CA VAL A 2 -11.99 2.86 3.35
C VAL A 2 -13.23 2.61 2.49
N LEU A 3 -14.30 3.42 2.64
CA LEU A 3 -15.51 3.27 1.82
C LEU A 3 -15.24 3.37 0.31
N GLY A 4 -14.35 4.29 -0.10
CA GLY A 4 -14.00 4.46 -1.51
C GLY A 4 -13.19 3.27 -2.06
N VAL A 5 -12.32 2.69 -1.23
CA VAL A 5 -11.60 1.45 -1.58
C VAL A 5 -12.56 0.28 -1.68
N SER A 6 -13.52 0.15 -0.73
CA SER A 6 -14.54 -0.89 -0.79
C SER A 6 -15.42 -0.78 -2.04
N GLU A 7 -15.79 0.44 -2.43
CA GLU A 7 -16.54 0.67 -3.67
C GLU A 7 -15.71 0.28 -4.92
N LEU A 8 -14.42 0.63 -4.95
CA LEU A 8 -13.52 0.25 -6.04
C LEU A 8 -13.42 -1.27 -6.20
N VAL A 9 -13.23 -1.99 -5.09
CA VAL A 9 -13.16 -3.47 -5.07
C VAL A 9 -14.50 -4.08 -5.47
N GLY A 10 -15.62 -3.55 -4.96
CA GLY A 10 -16.96 -4.04 -5.30
C GLY A 10 -17.30 -3.86 -6.79
N ARG A 11 -16.79 -2.80 -7.43
CA ARG A 11 -17.01 -2.54 -8.86
C ARG A 11 -16.11 -3.39 -9.77
N SER A 12 -14.83 -3.54 -9.42
CA SER A 12 -13.87 -4.34 -10.19
C SER A 12 -14.14 -5.85 -10.07
N LYS A 13 -14.65 -6.29 -8.91
CA LYS A 13 -14.76 -7.70 -8.49
C LYS A 13 -13.42 -8.42 -8.33
N ASP A 14 -12.32 -7.67 -8.34
CA ASP A 14 -10.98 -8.20 -8.10
C ASP A 14 -10.57 -7.92 -6.66
N ALA A 15 -10.06 -8.95 -5.98
CA ALA A 15 -9.51 -8.78 -4.65
C ALA A 15 -8.17 -8.05 -4.71
N LEU A 16 -7.94 -7.12 -3.79
CA LEU A 16 -6.63 -6.50 -3.60
C LEU A 16 -5.64 -7.54 -3.08
N GLN A 17 -4.44 -7.51 -3.63
CA GLN A 17 -3.33 -8.38 -3.27
C GLN A 17 -2.16 -7.56 -2.71
N ALA A 18 -1.30 -8.23 -1.94
CA ALA A 18 -0.02 -7.63 -1.57
C ALA A 18 0.78 -7.29 -2.83
N GLY A 19 1.33 -6.08 -2.89
CA GLY A 19 1.99 -5.54 -4.07
C GLY A 19 1.12 -4.59 -4.91
N ASP A 20 -0.21 -4.62 -4.74
CA ASP A 20 -1.10 -3.76 -5.52
C ASP A 20 -0.95 -2.28 -5.16
N VAL A 21 -1.14 -1.41 -6.16
CA VAL A 21 -1.16 0.04 -5.97
C VAL A 21 -2.48 0.62 -6.47
N ILE A 22 -3.27 1.16 -5.55
CA ILE A 22 -4.47 1.93 -5.87
C ILE A 22 -4.03 3.36 -6.20
N LYS A 23 -4.27 3.81 -7.43
CA LYS A 23 -3.86 5.13 -7.91
C LYS A 23 -5.01 6.13 -7.80
N PHE A 24 -4.72 7.32 -7.27
CA PHE A 24 -5.64 8.45 -7.24
C PHE A 24 -5.07 9.64 -8.03
N THR A 25 -5.94 10.43 -8.64
CA THR A 25 -5.55 11.64 -9.41
C THR A 25 -5.38 12.88 -8.55
N ALA A 26 -5.74 12.81 -7.27
CA ALA A 26 -5.61 13.88 -6.29
C ALA A 26 -5.13 13.32 -4.94
N PRO A 27 -4.60 14.16 -4.04
CA PRO A 27 -4.19 13.71 -2.72
C PRO A 27 -5.32 13.04 -1.94
N ILE A 28 -5.02 11.90 -1.31
CA ILE A 28 -6.01 11.11 -0.55
C ILE A 28 -6.33 11.71 0.82
N LEU A 29 -5.46 12.60 1.31
CA LEU A 29 -5.61 13.32 2.58
C LEU A 29 -5.29 14.82 2.38
N PRO A 30 -6.10 15.74 2.95
CA PRO A 30 -5.84 17.18 2.87
C PRO A 30 -4.45 17.54 3.40
N GLY A 31 -3.74 18.44 2.70
CA GLY A 31 -2.42 18.92 3.12
C GLY A 31 -1.26 17.95 2.86
N THR A 32 -1.50 16.85 2.15
CA THR A 32 -0.47 15.87 1.78
C THR A 32 -0.22 15.84 0.27
N GLN A 33 0.87 15.20 -0.15
CA GLN A 33 1.16 14.88 -1.55
C GLN A 33 0.97 13.38 -1.87
N LEU A 34 0.26 12.66 -1.00
CA LEU A 34 0.04 11.22 -1.08
C LEU A 34 -1.11 10.94 -2.07
N THR A 35 -0.80 10.32 -3.21
CA THR A 35 -1.73 10.12 -4.34
C THR A 35 -1.95 8.64 -4.67
N GLY A 36 -1.59 7.75 -3.75
CA GLY A 36 -1.79 6.31 -3.90
C GLY A 36 -1.94 5.58 -2.57
N LEU A 37 -2.42 4.35 -2.66
CA LEU A 37 -2.37 3.36 -1.57
C LEU A 37 -1.64 2.11 -2.07
N TYR A 38 -0.51 1.80 -1.45
CA TYR A 38 0.19 0.52 -1.62
C TYR A 38 -0.44 -0.54 -0.69
N CYS A 39 -0.70 -1.72 -1.23
CA CYS A 39 -1.30 -2.84 -0.51
C CYS A 39 -0.20 -3.78 -0.03
N THR A 40 -0.10 -4.02 1.28
CA THR A 40 0.87 -4.96 1.85
C THR A 40 0.27 -5.68 3.06
N MET A 41 1.04 -6.59 3.65
CA MET A 41 0.64 -7.32 4.86
C MET A 41 0.81 -6.42 6.09
N PRO A 42 -0.05 -6.54 7.13
CA PRO A 42 0.07 -5.77 8.36
C PRO A 42 1.24 -6.26 9.22
N VAL A 43 2.46 -5.87 8.85
CA VAL A 43 3.72 -6.35 9.47
C VAL A 43 3.89 -5.95 10.94
N PHE A 44 3.18 -4.91 11.40
CA PHE A 44 3.15 -4.53 12.82
C PHE A 44 2.22 -5.40 13.67
N CYS A 45 1.43 -6.28 13.04
CA CYS A 45 0.56 -7.23 13.73
C CYS A 45 1.23 -8.61 13.79
N SER A 46 0.79 -9.45 14.74
CA SER A 46 1.24 -10.85 14.79
C SER A 46 0.92 -11.56 13.46
N PRO A 47 1.73 -12.54 13.01
CA PRO A 47 1.47 -13.25 11.75
C PRO A 47 0.04 -13.83 11.63
N GLY A 48 -0.54 -14.29 12.75
CA GLY A 48 -1.92 -14.81 12.80
C GLY A 48 -3.03 -13.75 12.66
N PHE A 49 -2.68 -12.46 12.55
CA PHE A 49 -3.63 -11.38 12.25
C PHE A 49 -3.88 -11.25 10.74
N ALA A 50 -2.91 -11.64 9.92
CA ALA A 50 -2.93 -11.33 8.50
C ALA A 50 -3.86 -12.25 7.69
N SER A 51 -4.21 -13.41 8.24
CA SER A 51 -5.20 -14.32 7.68
C SER A 51 -6.09 -14.92 8.77
N LEU A 52 -7.36 -15.13 8.43
CA LEU A 52 -8.36 -15.79 9.26
C LEU A 52 -9.06 -16.87 8.43
N GLU A 53 -9.04 -18.09 8.93
CA GLU A 53 -9.86 -19.18 8.42
C GLU A 53 -11.19 -19.22 9.20
N PRO A 54 -12.34 -18.92 8.56
CA PRO A 54 -13.63 -18.95 9.24
C PRO A 54 -13.99 -20.35 9.74
N ALA A 55 -14.45 -20.45 10.99
CA ALA A 55 -14.80 -21.73 11.61
C ALA A 55 -16.04 -22.42 10.98
N ASP A 56 -16.85 -21.66 10.25
CA ASP A 56 -18.05 -22.15 9.56
C ASP A 56 -17.75 -22.71 8.17
N GLY A 57 -16.47 -22.80 7.77
CA GLY A 57 -16.08 -23.30 6.45
C GLY A 57 -16.20 -22.27 5.33
N GLY A 58 -16.31 -20.97 5.68
CA GLY A 58 -16.16 -19.87 4.73
C GLY A 58 -14.76 -19.83 4.10
N GLY A 59 -14.61 -19.07 3.01
CA GLY A 59 -13.31 -18.85 2.39
C GLY A 59 -12.35 -18.04 3.28
N PRO A 60 -11.02 -18.16 3.06
CA PRO A 60 -10.04 -17.45 3.87
C PRO A 60 -10.21 -15.92 3.75
N ILE A 61 -10.11 -15.24 4.89
CA ILE A 61 -10.13 -13.78 4.96
C ILE A 61 -8.69 -13.31 5.12
N VAL A 62 -8.26 -12.39 4.25
CA VAL A 62 -6.91 -11.82 4.27
C VAL A 62 -6.99 -10.34 4.66
N MET A 63 -6.12 -9.92 5.56
CA MET A 63 -6.04 -8.52 5.98
C MET A 63 -4.98 -7.81 5.13
N ILE A 64 -5.41 -6.80 4.37
CA ILE A 64 -4.53 -5.92 3.61
C ILE A 64 -4.36 -4.61 4.34
N TRP A 65 -3.11 -4.22 4.54
CA TRP A 65 -2.73 -2.92 5.04
C TRP A 65 -2.52 -1.96 3.87
N LEU A 66 -3.20 -0.81 3.92
CA LEU A 66 -3.15 0.22 2.90
C LEU A 66 -2.22 1.34 3.35
N ILE A 67 -1.08 1.46 2.68
CA ILE A 67 -0.04 2.44 2.97
C ILE A 67 -0.17 3.62 2.00
N PRO A 68 -0.37 4.85 2.50
CA PRO A 68 -0.27 6.03 1.66
C PRO A 68 1.11 6.14 0.99
N VAL A 69 1.10 6.34 -0.33
CA VAL A 69 2.33 6.49 -1.13
C VAL A 69 2.31 7.76 -1.97
N TYR A 70 3.50 8.32 -2.20
CA TYR A 70 3.74 9.47 -3.06
C TYR A 70 3.74 9.08 -4.55
N GLU A 71 3.62 10.06 -5.43
CA GLU A 71 3.68 9.84 -6.88
C GLU A 71 5.00 9.17 -7.32
N CYS A 72 6.14 9.60 -6.76
CA CYS A 72 7.43 9.01 -7.08
C CYS A 72 7.53 7.54 -6.63
N GLU A 73 6.88 7.17 -5.53
CA GLU A 73 6.86 5.79 -5.04
C GLU A 73 5.98 4.91 -5.93
N LYS A 74 4.82 5.41 -6.39
CA LYS A 74 4.01 4.71 -7.40
C LYS A 74 4.83 4.45 -8.68
N ALA A 75 5.52 5.47 -9.16
CA ALA A 75 6.38 5.36 -10.35
C ALA A 75 7.56 4.39 -10.11
N TYR A 76 8.14 4.41 -8.91
CA TYR A 76 9.18 3.47 -8.52
C TYR A 76 8.67 2.02 -8.55
N ILE A 77 7.53 1.73 -7.91
CA ILE A 77 6.90 0.40 -7.90
C ILE A 77 6.57 -0.07 -9.32
N GLU A 78 6.07 0.82 -10.17
CA GLU A 78 5.74 0.50 -11.58
C GLU A 78 6.98 0.17 -12.41
N THR A 79 8.11 0.83 -12.13
CA THR A 79 9.36 0.65 -12.88
C THR A 79 10.19 -0.55 -12.37
N HIS A 80 10.24 -0.72 -11.06
CA HIS A 80 11.17 -1.61 -10.36
C HIS A 80 10.48 -2.86 -9.77
N GLY A 81 9.16 -2.83 -9.65
CA GLY A 81 8.37 -3.84 -8.98
C GLY A 81 8.25 -3.60 -7.47
N TRP A 82 7.17 -4.11 -6.88
CA TRP A 82 6.85 -3.92 -5.46
C TRP A 82 7.89 -4.55 -4.51
N ARG A 83 8.55 -5.64 -4.91
CA ARG A 83 9.57 -6.29 -4.08
C ARG A 83 10.77 -5.39 -3.79
N GLN A 84 11.25 -4.66 -4.80
CA GLN A 84 12.34 -3.70 -4.63
C GLN A 84 11.90 -2.52 -3.76
N PHE A 85 10.63 -2.12 -3.85
CA PHE A 85 10.07 -1.12 -2.95
C PHE A 85 10.02 -1.59 -1.50
N GLU A 86 9.65 -2.84 -1.23
CA GLU A 86 9.68 -3.42 0.12
C GLU A 86 11.11 -3.56 0.66
N GLU A 87 12.08 -3.93 -0.18
CA GLU A 87 13.51 -3.91 0.20
C GLU A 87 13.96 -2.51 0.62
N GLU A 88 13.52 -1.47 -0.09
CA GLU A 88 13.82 -0.08 0.29
C GLU A 88 13.09 0.37 1.56
N LEU A 89 11.86 -0.10 1.80
CA LEU A 89 11.14 0.12 3.05
C LEU A 89 11.89 -0.50 4.23
N ASP A 90 12.31 -1.76 4.11
CA ASP A 90 13.07 -2.45 5.14
C ASP A 90 14.44 -1.80 5.38
N ARG A 91 15.09 -1.33 4.31
CA ARG A 91 16.42 -0.69 4.38
C ARG A 91 16.37 0.70 5.03
N LEU A 92 15.34 1.48 4.72
CA LEU A 92 15.20 2.86 5.20
C LEU A 92 14.45 2.96 6.53
N ASP A 93 13.67 1.93 6.89
CA ASP A 93 12.81 1.86 8.08
C ASP A 93 12.02 3.15 8.34
N PRO A 94 11.26 3.66 7.34
CA PRO A 94 10.51 4.89 7.53
C PRO A 94 9.28 4.67 8.41
N ASP A 95 8.87 5.72 9.14
CA ASP A 95 7.58 5.71 9.82
C ASP A 95 6.45 5.77 8.78
N LEU A 96 5.85 4.61 8.49
CA LEU A 96 4.74 4.48 7.54
C LEU A 96 3.44 5.16 8.00
N LEU A 97 3.36 5.58 9.26
CA LEU A 97 2.24 6.34 9.81
C LEU A 97 2.48 7.86 9.72
N ASP A 98 3.72 8.29 9.45
CA ASP A 98 4.04 9.69 9.19
C ASP A 98 3.66 10.06 7.74
N LEU A 99 2.57 10.81 7.60
CA LEU A 99 2.06 11.30 6.32
C LEU A 99 2.94 12.39 5.68
N HIS A 100 3.95 12.87 6.41
CA HIS A 100 4.91 13.88 6.00
C HIS A 100 6.35 13.34 5.90
N ARG A 101 6.51 12.00 5.95
CA ARG A 101 7.80 11.34 5.78
C ARG A 101 8.46 11.68 4.43
N GLN A 102 9.78 11.50 4.35
CA GLN A 102 10.48 11.65 3.08
C GLN A 102 10.04 10.55 2.08
N PRO A 103 9.78 10.89 0.81
CA PRO A 103 9.43 9.90 -0.21
C PRO A 103 10.60 8.97 -0.59
N ILE A 104 10.29 7.69 -0.77
CA ILE A 104 11.25 6.68 -1.22
C ILE A 104 11.42 6.77 -2.74
N GLY A 105 12.61 6.44 -3.25
CA GLY A 105 12.91 6.44 -4.69
C GLY A 105 13.14 7.84 -5.28
N SER A 106 13.33 8.87 -4.44
CA SER A 106 13.65 10.24 -4.86
C SER A 106 15.10 10.46 -5.32
N GLY A 107 15.90 9.39 -5.46
CA GLY A 107 17.27 9.44 -5.94
C GLY A 107 17.50 8.57 -7.18
N SER A 108 17.34 9.15 -8.38
CA SER A 108 18.26 9.05 -9.53
C SER A 108 17.56 9.63 -10.78
N GLY A 109 17.83 10.91 -11.07
CA GLY A 109 17.23 11.62 -12.20
C GLY A 109 17.64 13.09 -12.27
N ALA A 110 18.88 13.41 -11.88
CA ALA A 110 19.51 14.71 -12.10
C ALA A 110 21.03 14.59 -11.94
N GLN A 111 21.69 14.01 -12.94
CA GLN A 111 23.06 14.36 -13.33
C GLN A 111 23.14 14.33 -14.85
#